data_AF-D4QF59-F1
#
_entry.id   AF-D4QF59-F1
#
_cell.length_a   1.000
_cell.length_b   1.000
_cell.length_c   1.000
_cell.angle_alpha   90.00
_cell.angle_beta   90.00
_cell.angle_gamma   90.00
#
_symmetry.space_group_name_H-M   'P 1'
#
loop_
_entity.id
_entity.type
_entity.pdbx_description
1 polymer ?
#
loop_
_entity_poly.entity_id
_entity_poly.type
_entity_poly.pdbx_seq_one_letter_code
_entity_poly.pdbx_strand_id
1 'polypeptide(L)'
;QISEKIMERLGGRVKLKKPVIRIDQSGENVVVETLDHELYEGKYVISAIPPVLGLKIHFNPPLPPMRNQLINRIPMGSVIKCIVYYKETFWRKKGYCGTMMIEDEDAAISLTLDDTKPDGSFPAIIGFILARKCRRLTNLTKE
;
A
#
# COMPACT_ATOMS: atom_id res chain seq x y z
N GLN A 1 8.63 9.88 5.14
CA GLN A 1 8.85 11.33 5.24
C GLN A 1 7.69 12.20 4.76
N ILE A 2 7.14 12.03 3.53
CA ILE A 2 6.08 12.94 3.03
C ILE A 2 4.85 12.95 3.96
N SER A 3 4.21 11.79 4.17
CA SER A 3 3.03 11.68 5.03
C SER A 3 3.29 12.08 6.49
N GLU A 4 4.47 11.73 7.01
CA GLU A 4 4.92 12.09 8.37
C GLU A 4 5.01 13.61 8.55
N LYS A 5 5.69 14.31 7.63
CA LYS A 5 5.82 15.78 7.69
C LYS A 5 4.49 16.51 7.51
N ILE A 6 3.57 15.95 6.71
CA ILE A 6 2.21 16.48 6.62
C ILE A 6 1.47 16.29 7.94
N MET A 7 1.57 15.11 8.56
CA MET A 7 0.99 14.83 9.87
C MET A 7 1.53 15.77 10.95
N GLU A 8 2.84 16.02 11.00
CA GLU A 8 3.46 16.99 11.91
C GLU A 8 2.84 18.39 11.76
N ARG A 9 2.68 18.87 10.53
CA ARG A 9 2.05 20.17 10.24
C ARG A 9 0.57 20.23 10.65
N LEU A 10 -0.13 19.10 10.55
CA LEU A 10 -1.55 18.99 10.94
C LEU A 10 -1.72 18.86 12.46
N GLY A 11 -0.67 18.45 13.19
CA GLY A 11 -0.70 18.24 14.64
C GLY A 11 -1.71 17.16 15.04
N GLY A 12 -2.42 17.39 16.15
CA GLY A 12 -3.41 16.45 16.71
C GLY A 12 -4.66 16.18 15.85
N ARG A 13 -4.72 16.68 14.62
CA ARG A 13 -5.82 16.46 13.67
C ARG A 13 -5.77 15.10 12.99
N VAL A 14 -4.58 14.48 12.89
CA VAL A 14 -4.45 13.13 12.37
C VAL A 14 -4.72 12.13 13.49
N LYS A 15 -5.73 11.29 13.30
CA LYS A 15 -6.13 10.26 14.26
C LYS A 15 -5.69 8.89 13.74
N LEU A 16 -4.60 8.35 14.30
CA LEU A 16 -4.12 7.01 13.98
C LEU A 16 -4.99 5.95 14.67
N LYS A 17 -4.96 4.71 14.15
CA LYS A 17 -5.75 3.58 14.69
C LYS A 17 -7.25 3.86 14.76
N LYS A 18 -7.76 4.67 13.83
CA LYS A 18 -9.19 4.96 13.64
C LYS A 18 -9.73 4.37 12.32
N PRO A 19 -9.88 3.04 12.18
CA PRO A 19 -10.55 2.48 11.01
C PRO A 19 -11.99 2.99 10.97
N VAL A 20 -12.40 3.63 9.88
CA VAL A 20 -13.79 4.04 9.65
C VAL A 20 -14.61 2.81 9.34
N ILE A 21 -15.77 2.67 9.99
CA ILE A 21 -16.70 1.54 9.81
C ILE A 21 -18.06 1.97 9.27
N ARG A 22 -18.45 3.25 9.46
CA ARG A 22 -19.73 3.78 8.97
C ARG A 22 -19.59 5.24 8.52
N ILE A 23 -20.30 5.58 7.45
CA ILE A 23 -20.50 6.95 6.98
C ILE A 23 -22.00 7.17 6.82
N ASP A 24 -22.54 8.14 7.55
CA ASP A 24 -23.95 8.53 7.51
C ASP A 24 -24.12 9.96 6.99
N GLN A 25 -24.89 10.11 5.93
CA GLN A 25 -25.20 11.37 5.24
C GLN A 25 -26.71 11.65 5.22
N SER A 26 -27.48 11.04 6.13
CA SER A 26 -28.94 11.23 6.20
C SER A 26 -29.37 12.52 6.90
N GLY A 27 -28.48 13.15 7.67
CA GLY A 27 -28.70 14.43 8.35
C GLY A 27 -28.11 15.64 7.62
N GLU A 28 -28.05 16.78 8.31
CA GLU A 28 -27.44 18.03 7.80
C GLU A 28 -25.91 17.91 7.65
N ASN A 29 -25.26 17.27 8.64
CA ASN A 29 -23.83 16.97 8.60
C ASN A 29 -23.60 15.48 8.30
N VAL A 30 -22.43 15.18 7.76
CA VAL A 30 -21.95 13.80 7.61
C VAL A 30 -21.40 13.33 8.95
N VAL A 31 -21.85 12.17 9.41
CA VAL A 31 -21.36 11.49 10.61
C VAL A 31 -20.49 10.31 10.20
N VAL A 32 -19.27 10.25 10.71
CA VAL A 32 -18.30 9.18 10.48
C VAL A 32 -18.04 8.46 11.80
N GLU A 33 -18.25 7.14 11.80
CA GLU A 33 -18.00 6.28 12.96
C GLU A 33 -16.73 5.45 12.75
N THR A 34 -15.92 5.37 13.79
CA THR A 34 -14.70 4.53 13.81
C THR A 34 -14.94 3.23 14.59
N LEU A 35 -14.08 2.23 14.36
CA LEU A 35 -14.20 0.91 14.98
C LEU A 35 -14.20 0.94 16.52
N ASP A 36 -13.57 1.95 17.11
CA ASP A 36 -13.55 2.18 18.56
C ASP A 36 -14.67 3.13 19.05
N HIS A 37 -15.75 3.24 18.26
CA HIS A 37 -16.99 3.93 18.58
C HIS A 37 -16.87 5.45 18.79
N GLU A 38 -15.83 6.08 18.24
CA GLU A 38 -15.80 7.53 18.16
C GLU A 38 -16.58 8.03 16.94
N LEU A 39 -17.26 9.16 17.14
CA LEU A 39 -18.02 9.87 16.12
C LEU A 39 -17.31 11.16 15.73
N TYR A 40 -17.26 11.40 14.43
CA TYR A 40 -16.72 12.61 13.81
C TYR A 40 -17.79 13.22 12.92
N GLU A 41 -18.03 14.52 13.08
CA GLU A 41 -19.00 15.25 12.26
C GLU A 41 -18.29 16.24 11.35
N GLY A 42 -18.79 16.39 10.12
CA GLY A 42 -18.29 17.37 9.18
C GLY A 42 -19.25 17.65 8.03
N LYS A 43 -19.04 18.76 7.34
CA LYS A 43 -19.85 19.13 6.16
C LYS A 43 -19.62 18.22 4.96
N TYR A 44 -18.43 17.64 4.85
CA TYR A 44 -18.00 16.79 3.74
C TYR A 44 -17.03 15.71 4.20
N VAL A 45 -16.95 14.62 3.42
CA VAL A 45 -15.97 13.54 3.61
C VAL A 45 -15.19 13.29 2.33
N ILE A 46 -13.87 13.11 2.46
CA ILE A 46 -12.99 12.69 1.37
C ILE A 46 -12.59 11.23 1.62
N SER A 47 -13.01 10.33 0.72
CA SER A 47 -12.58 8.92 0.74
C SER A 47 -11.25 8.76 0.02
N ALA A 48 -10.14 8.82 0.76
CA ALA A 48 -8.78 8.69 0.23
C ALA A 48 -8.17 7.28 0.35
N ILE A 49 -9.01 6.24 0.34
CA ILE A 49 -8.61 4.83 0.41
C ILE A 49 -8.78 4.13 -0.95
N PRO A 50 -8.06 3.01 -1.23
CA PRO A 50 -8.35 2.16 -2.38
C PRO A 50 -9.84 1.80 -2.48
N PRO A 51 -10.46 1.81 -3.68
CA PRO A 51 -11.91 1.62 -3.82
C PRO A 51 -12.45 0.35 -3.15
N VAL A 52 -11.72 -0.77 -3.25
CA VAL A 52 -12.11 -2.07 -2.66
C VAL A 52 -12.22 -2.01 -1.13
N LEU A 53 -11.47 -1.12 -0.46
CA LEU A 53 -11.59 -0.94 0.99
C LEU A 53 -12.87 -0.23 1.40
N GLY A 54 -13.59 0.39 0.46
CA GLY A 54 -14.94 0.90 0.70
C GLY A 54 -15.93 -0.20 1.13
N LEU A 55 -15.66 -1.46 0.80
CA LEU A 55 -16.47 -2.60 1.26
C LEU A 55 -16.43 -2.81 2.78
N LYS A 56 -15.45 -2.22 3.48
CA LYS A 56 -15.35 -2.28 4.94
C LYS A 56 -16.17 -1.20 5.65
N ILE A 57 -16.83 -0.32 4.91
CA ILE A 57 -17.58 0.83 5.43
C ILE A 57 -19.07 0.63 5.11
N HIS A 58 -19.92 0.75 6.12
CA HIS A 58 -21.36 0.82 5.96
C HIS A 58 -21.78 2.24 5.59
N PHE A 59 -22.49 2.41 4.47
CA PHE A 59 -22.96 3.71 4.01
C PHE A 59 -24.46 3.88 4.27
N ASN A 60 -24.83 5.02 4.82
CA ASN A 60 -26.23 5.47 4.94
C ASN A 60 -26.37 6.87 4.32
N PRO A 61 -27.24 7.11 3.34
CA PRO A 61 -27.97 6.09 2.57
C PRO A 61 -27.02 5.14 1.83
N PRO A 62 -27.52 3.98 1.34
CA PRO A 62 -26.72 3.05 0.56
C PRO A 62 -26.05 3.73 -0.65
N LEU A 63 -24.85 3.26 -1.01
CA LEU A 63 -24.16 3.78 -2.19
C LEU A 63 -25.00 3.58 -3.46
N PRO A 64 -24.93 4.51 -4.44
CA PRO A 64 -25.56 4.33 -5.74
C PRO A 64 -25.14 2.98 -6.37
N PRO A 65 -26.06 2.29 -7.08
CA PRO A 65 -25.81 0.93 -7.59
C PRO A 65 -24.50 0.78 -8.36
N MET A 66 -24.16 1.74 -9.23
CA MET A 66 -22.90 1.72 -9.99
C MET A 66 -21.67 1.73 -9.08
N ARG A 67 -21.67 2.56 -8.03
CA ARG A 67 -20.55 2.62 -7.08
C ARG A 67 -20.48 1.36 -6.22
N ASN A 68 -21.63 0.84 -5.78
CA ASN A 68 -21.70 -0.39 -5.00
C ASN A 68 -21.14 -1.58 -5.80
N GLN A 69 -21.46 -1.67 -7.10
CA GLN A 69 -20.93 -2.69 -7.99
C GLN A 69 -19.43 -2.50 -8.29
N LEU A 70 -18.97 -1.26 -8.46
CA LEU A 70 -17.58 -0.93 -8.78
C LEU A 70 -16.61 -1.40 -7.69
N ILE A 71 -16.90 -1.08 -6.42
CA ILE A 71 -15.98 -1.39 -5.29
C ILE A 71 -15.79 -2.90 -5.08
N ASN A 72 -16.69 -3.73 -5.62
CA ASN A 72 -16.58 -5.19 -5.62
C ASN A 72 -15.72 -5.76 -6.78
N ARG A 73 -15.36 -4.95 -7.78
CA ARG A 73 -14.75 -5.44 -9.05
C ARG A 73 -13.34 -4.90 -9.34
N ILE A 74 -12.72 -4.20 -8.38
CA ILE A 74 -11.37 -3.65 -8.54
C ILE A 74 -10.43 -4.28 -7.52
N PRO A 75 -9.97 -5.53 -7.74
CA PRO A 75 -8.99 -6.16 -6.86
C PRO A 75 -7.64 -5.44 -6.97
N MET A 76 -6.86 -5.48 -5.88
CA MET A 76 -5.48 -5.01 -5.90
C MET A 76 -4.56 -6.09 -6.50
N GLY A 77 -3.49 -5.65 -7.17
CA GLY A 77 -2.41 -6.54 -7.60
C GLY A 77 -1.68 -7.18 -6.41
N SER A 78 -0.94 -8.26 -6.68
CA SER A 78 -0.13 -8.97 -5.67
C SER A 78 1.36 -8.73 -5.92
N VAL A 79 2.10 -8.29 -4.91
CA VAL A 79 3.55 -8.07 -4.99
C VAL A 79 4.21 -8.30 -3.63
N ILE A 80 5.39 -8.93 -3.63
CA ILE A 80 6.34 -8.90 -2.50
C ILE A 80 7.54 -8.07 -2.94
N LYS A 81 7.88 -7.06 -2.15
CA LYS A 81 9.09 -6.24 -2.31
C LYS A 81 10.20 -6.84 -1.44
N CYS A 82 11.22 -7.39 -2.07
CA CYS A 82 12.39 -7.96 -1.40
C CYS A 82 13.57 -7.00 -1.51
N ILE A 83 14.34 -6.83 -0.44
CA ILE A 83 15.57 -6.03 -0.46
C ILE A 83 16.66 -6.89 0.15
N VAL A 84 17.66 -7.24 -0.66
CA VAL A 84 18.79 -8.08 -0.24
C VAL A 84 20.02 -7.19 -0.10
N TYR A 85 20.54 -7.11 1.12
CA TYR A 85 21.73 -6.33 1.45
C TYR A 85 22.99 -7.16 1.27
N TYR A 86 24.04 -6.51 0.83
CA TYR A 86 25.36 -7.08 0.60
C TYR A 86 26.43 -6.24 1.28
N LYS A 87 27.62 -6.83 1.46
CA LYS A 87 28.78 -6.10 1.98
C LYS A 87 29.26 -5.00 1.01
N GLU A 88 29.14 -5.24 -0.28
CA GLU A 88 29.61 -4.34 -1.34
C GLU A 88 28.74 -4.45 -2.60
N THR A 89 28.80 -3.43 -3.45
CA THR A 89 28.13 -3.39 -4.77
C THR A 89 28.89 -4.20 -5.81
N PHE A 90 29.03 -5.52 -5.58
CA PHE A 90 29.84 -6.40 -6.44
C PHE A 90 29.40 -6.40 -7.91
N TRP A 91 28.12 -6.15 -8.18
CA TRP A 91 27.57 -6.02 -9.54
C TRP A 91 28.19 -4.84 -10.30
N ARG A 92 28.46 -3.71 -9.63
CA ARG A 92 29.10 -2.54 -10.26
C ARG A 92 30.54 -2.82 -10.66
N LYS A 93 31.29 -3.59 -9.86
CA LYS A 93 32.65 -4.04 -10.21
C LYS A 93 32.69 -4.91 -11.48
N LYS A 94 31.55 -5.54 -11.82
CA LYS A 94 31.36 -6.33 -13.04
C LYS A 94 30.75 -5.52 -14.20
N GLY A 95 30.60 -4.20 -14.05
CA GLY A 95 30.01 -3.32 -15.07
C GLY A 95 28.48 -3.31 -15.11
N TYR A 96 27.79 -3.90 -14.13
CA TYR A 96 26.32 -3.92 -14.06
C TYR A 96 25.77 -2.81 -13.16
N CYS A 97 24.63 -2.24 -13.54
CA CYS A 97 23.94 -1.21 -12.77
C CYS A 97 22.97 -1.75 -11.70
N GLY A 98 22.79 -3.07 -11.59
CA GLY A 98 21.85 -3.71 -10.66
C GLY A 98 20.42 -3.90 -11.19
N THR A 99 20.11 -3.36 -12.38
CA THR A 99 18.87 -3.67 -13.09
C THR A 99 18.95 -5.03 -13.76
N MET A 100 17.98 -5.90 -13.47
CA MET A 100 17.81 -7.20 -14.13
C MET A 100 16.37 -7.35 -14.55
N MET A 101 16.15 -7.67 -15.83
CA MET A 101 14.88 -8.15 -16.37
C MET A 101 15.01 -9.67 -16.49
N ILE A 102 14.29 -10.40 -15.64
CA ILE A 102 14.43 -11.85 -15.52
C ILE A 102 13.17 -12.49 -16.11
N GLU A 103 13.26 -12.89 -17.37
CA GLU A 103 12.21 -13.59 -18.12
C GLU A 103 12.38 -15.10 -17.98
N ASP A 104 12.17 -15.58 -16.76
CA ASP A 104 12.22 -16.99 -16.42
C ASP A 104 11.06 -17.30 -15.45
N GLU A 105 10.25 -18.30 -15.74
CA GLU A 105 9.11 -18.71 -14.90
C GLU A 105 9.53 -19.34 -13.57
N ASP A 106 10.70 -19.99 -13.54
CA ASP A 106 11.24 -20.61 -12.33
C ASP A 106 11.91 -19.59 -11.41
N ALA A 107 12.39 -18.47 -11.96
CA ALA A 107 12.92 -17.38 -11.15
C ALA A 107 11.84 -16.74 -10.26
N ALA A 108 12.14 -16.56 -8.97
CA ALA A 108 11.22 -15.90 -8.04
C ALA A 108 10.99 -14.41 -8.35
N ILE A 109 12.05 -13.72 -8.79
CA ILE A 109 12.06 -12.29 -9.06
C ILE A 109 12.00 -12.05 -10.56
N SER A 110 11.21 -11.07 -11.00
CA SER A 110 11.10 -10.69 -12.42
C SER A 110 11.84 -9.39 -12.76
N LEU A 111 11.97 -8.49 -11.79
CA LEU A 111 12.60 -7.19 -11.96
C LEU A 111 13.42 -6.85 -10.71
N THR A 112 14.63 -6.33 -10.93
CA THR A 112 15.45 -5.73 -9.88
C THR A 112 15.92 -4.33 -10.22
N LEU A 113 16.33 -3.59 -9.18
CA LEU A 113 17.08 -2.35 -9.27
C LEU A 113 18.16 -2.33 -8.17
N ASP A 114 19.16 -1.47 -8.34
CA ASP A 114 20.08 -1.13 -7.25
C ASP A 114 19.38 -0.19 -6.24
N ASP A 115 19.38 -0.58 -4.96
CA ASP A 115 18.80 0.19 -3.83
C ASP A 115 19.90 0.69 -2.85
N THR A 116 21.15 0.67 -3.29
CA THR A 116 22.29 1.26 -2.55
C THR A 116 22.02 2.74 -2.32
N LYS A 117 22.35 3.22 -1.12
CA LYS A 117 22.12 4.63 -0.77
C LYS A 117 23.03 5.54 -1.61
N PRO A 118 22.65 6.83 -1.80
CA PRO A 118 23.40 7.74 -2.67
C PRO A 118 24.86 7.96 -2.27
N ASP A 119 25.18 7.81 -0.99
CA ASP A 119 26.55 7.91 -0.45
C ASP A 119 27.36 6.60 -0.61
N GLY A 120 26.80 5.58 -1.25
CA GLY A 120 27.42 4.27 -1.44
C GLY A 120 27.26 3.31 -0.25
N SER A 121 26.65 3.76 0.84
CA SER A 121 26.37 2.91 1.99
C SER A 121 25.18 1.98 1.73
N PHE A 122 25.10 0.90 2.52
CA PHE A 122 24.06 -0.14 2.42
C PHE A 122 23.85 -0.70 1.01
N PRO A 123 24.86 -1.37 0.41
CA PRO A 123 24.72 -2.04 -0.87
C PRO A 123 23.52 -2.97 -0.87
N ALA A 124 22.58 -2.77 -1.79
CA ALA A 124 21.37 -3.57 -1.83
C ALA A 124 20.83 -3.73 -3.25
N ILE A 125 20.22 -4.88 -3.50
CA ILE A 125 19.36 -5.10 -4.66
C ILE A 125 17.93 -5.19 -4.16
N ILE A 126 17.06 -4.34 -4.72
CA ILE A 126 15.62 -4.48 -4.58
C ILE A 126 15.12 -5.40 -5.69
N GLY A 127 14.24 -6.34 -5.36
CA GLY A 127 13.56 -7.21 -6.31
C GLY A 127 12.07 -7.30 -6.04
N PHE A 128 11.30 -7.55 -7.10
CA PHE A 128 9.85 -7.73 -7.02
C PHE A 128 9.42 -9.14 -7.42
N ILE A 129 8.73 -9.82 -6.51
CA ILE A 129 7.97 -11.04 -6.80
C ILE A 129 6.57 -10.59 -7.21
N LEU A 130 6.22 -10.77 -8.49
CA LEU A 130 5.02 -10.19 -9.08
C LEU A 130 3.88 -11.21 -9.27
N ALA A 131 2.64 -10.74 -9.19
CA ALA A 131 1.44 -11.44 -9.65
C ALA A 131 1.30 -12.89 -9.15
N ARG A 132 1.31 -13.88 -10.04
CA ARG A 132 1.13 -15.31 -9.69
C ARG A 132 2.27 -15.84 -8.85
N LYS A 133 3.51 -15.40 -9.10
CA LYS A 133 4.68 -15.78 -8.31
C LYS A 133 4.55 -15.33 -6.87
N CYS A 134 4.01 -14.12 -6.64
CA CYS A 134 3.74 -13.61 -5.29
C CYS A 134 2.85 -14.57 -4.52
N ARG A 135 1.69 -14.95 -5.07
CA ARG A 135 0.75 -15.87 -4.40
C ARG A 135 1.30 -17.28 -4.21
N ARG A 136 2.15 -17.76 -5.12
CA ARG A 136 2.81 -19.07 -4.99
C ARG A 136 3.83 -19.08 -3.85
N LEU A 137 4.60 -18.01 -3.70
CA LEU A 137 5.74 -17.95 -2.80
C LEU A 137 5.41 -17.42 -1.40
N THR A 138 4.19 -16.94 -1.14
CA THR A 138 3.77 -16.44 0.19
C THR A 138 3.76 -17.49 1.29
N ASN A 139 3.74 -18.78 0.95
CA ASN A 139 3.74 -19.87 1.94
C ASN A 139 5.14 -20.27 2.40
N LEU A 140 6.19 -19.70 1.79
CA LEU A 140 7.55 -19.95 2.19
C LEU A 140 7.91 -19.13 3.44
N THR A 141 8.89 -19.63 4.18
CA THR A 141 9.58 -18.85 5.20
C THR A 141 10.37 -17.71 4.57
N LYS A 142 10.86 -16.80 5.41
CA LYS A 142 11.74 -15.72 4.95
C LYS A 142 13.12 -16.28 4.56
N GLU A 143 13.55 -17.31 5.29
CA GLU A 143 14.70 -18.19 5.02
C GLU A 143 14.44 -19.09 3.82
#